data_AF-S7QGG3-F1
#
_entry.id   AF-S7QGG3-F1
#
_cell.length_a   1.000
_cell.length_b   1.000
_cell.length_c   1.000
_cell.angle_alpha   90.00
_cell.angle_beta   90.00
_cell.angle_gamma   90.00
#
_symmetry.space_group_name_H-M   'P 1'
#
loop_
_entity.id
_entity.type
_entity.pdbx_description
1 polymer ?
#
loop_
_entity_poly.entity_id
_entity_poly.type
_entity_poly.pdbx_seq_one_letter_code
_entity_poly.pdbx_strand_id
1 'polypeptide(L)' 'MLGLQKRLASSVLRCGKKVWLDPNETHEIANANSRQQIWTLIKDGLIIRKPVTVHSRRKGRHVGRGK' A
#
# COMPACT_ATOMS: atom_id res chain seq x y z
N MET A 1 -18.14 0.74 -3.05
CA MET A 1 -16.97 0.41 -2.21
C MET A 1 -16.05 -0.54 -2.98
N LEU A 2 -14.86 -0.10 -3.36
CA LEU A 2 -13.92 -0.79 -4.28
C LEU A 2 -13.14 -1.94 -3.63
N GLY A 3 -13.86 -2.90 -3.02
CA GLY A 3 -13.24 -4.04 -2.33
C GLY A 3 -12.42 -4.95 -3.26
N LEU A 4 -12.89 -5.11 -4.51
CA LEU A 4 -12.21 -5.91 -5.53
C LEU A 4 -10.87 -5.30 -5.94
N GLN A 5 -10.86 -4.01 -6.29
CA GLN A 5 -9.69 -3.27 -6.74
C GLN A 5 -8.63 -3.26 -5.66
N LYS A 6 -9.03 -2.99 -4.41
CA LYS A 6 -8.12 -3.00 -3.27
C LYS A 6 -7.48 -4.38 -3.03
N ARG A 7 -8.24 -5.46 -3.25
CA ARG A 7 -7.75 -6.85 -3.18
C ARG A 7 -6.80 -7.21 -4.33
N LEU A 8 -7.12 -6.77 -5.55
CA LEU A 8 -6.25 -6.97 -6.72
C LEU A 8 -4.94 -6.21 -6.55
N ALA A 9 -5.01 -4.92 -6.18
CA ALA A 9 -3.84 -4.09 -5.90
C ALA A 9 -2.95 -4.68 -4.81
N SER A 10 -3.54 -5.17 -3.71
CA SER A 10 -2.78 -5.80 -2.63
C SER A 10 -2.06 -7.08 -3.10
N SER A 11 -2.73 -7.88 -3.93
CA SER A 11 -2.16 -9.10 -4.53
C SER A 11 -1.01 -8.79 -5.48
N VAL A 12 -1.13 -7.76 -6.33
CA VAL A 12 -0.10 -7.36 -7.30
C VAL A 12 1.12 -6.77 -6.59
N LEU A 13 0.91 -5.88 -5.61
CA LEU A 13 1.97 -5.23 -4.83
C LEU A 13 2.59 -6.14 -3.76
N ARG A 14 2.12 -7.40 -3.65
CA ARG A 14 2.50 -8.36 -2.59
C ARG A 14 2.47 -7.72 -1.20
N CYS A 15 1.43 -6.94 -0.94
CA CYS A 15 1.25 -6.23 0.32
C CYS A 15 -0.10 -6.58 0.94
N GLY A 16 -0.25 -6.36 2.25
CA GLY A 16 -1.52 -6.56 2.95
C GLY A 16 -2.54 -5.45 2.66
N LYS A 17 -3.33 -5.07 3.67
CA LYS A 17 -4.34 -4.00 3.56
C LYS A 17 -3.75 -2.58 3.40
N LYS A 18 -2.44 -2.44 3.17
CA LYS A 18 -1.66 -1.19 3.12
C LYS A 18 -1.58 -0.60 1.71
N VAL A 19 -2.73 -0.47 1.06
CA VAL A 19 -2.86 0.17 -0.26
C VAL A 19 -3.60 1.48 -0.10
N TRP A 20 -3.06 2.53 -0.69
CA TRP A 20 -3.70 3.81 -0.91
C TRP A 20 -4.19 3.89 -2.36
N LEU A 21 -5.38 4.46 -2.52
CA LEU A 21 -6.06 4.68 -3.79
C LEU A 21 -6.39 6.17 -3.83
N ASP A 22 -6.11 6.83 -4.94
CA ASP A 22 -6.43 8.26 -5.08
C ASP A 22 -7.96 8.47 -5.06
N PRO A 23 -8.50 9.28 -4.13
CA PRO A 23 -9.92 9.59 -4.12
C PRO A 23 -10.37 10.41 -5.33
N ASN A 24 -9.49 11.18 -5.98
CA ASN A 24 -9.87 12.03 -7.12
C ASN A 24 -10.16 11.17 -8.37
N GLU A 25 -9.36 10.13 -8.59
CA GLU A 25 -9.48 9.23 -9.74
C GLU A 25 -10.31 7.96 -9.44
N THR A 26 -11.29 8.07 -8.54
CA THR A 26 -12.11 6.93 -8.11
C THR A 26 -12.84 6.25 -9.29
N HIS A 27 -13.25 7.02 -10.30
CA HIS A 27 -13.92 6.49 -11.49
C HIS A 27 -12.98 5.63 -12.36
N GLU A 28 -11.75 6.07 -12.59
CA GLU A 28 -10.77 5.32 -13.35
C GLU A 28 -10.36 4.04 -12.64
N ILE A 29 -10.13 4.14 -11.32
CA ILE A 29 -9.83 2.99 -10.46
C ILE A 29 -11.00 1.99 -10.47
N ALA A 30 -12.24 2.46 -10.43
CA ALA A 30 -13.43 1.59 -10.46
C ALA A 30 -13.54 0.77 -11.75
N ASN A 31 -13.11 1.33 -12.89
CA ASN A 31 -13.13 0.65 -14.18
C ASN A 31 -12.01 -0.40 -14.33
N ALA A 32 -10.96 -0.35 -13.52
CA ALA A 32 -9.86 -1.32 -13.56
C ALA A 32 -10.21 -2.64 -12.86
N ASN A 33 -10.55 -3.66 -13.66
CA ASN A 33 -11.02 -4.96 -13.18
C ASN A 33 -10.02 -6.11 -13.38
N SER A 34 -8.92 -5.86 -14.09
CA SER A 34 -7.86 -6.84 -14.35
C SER A 34 -6.57 -6.55 -13.59
N ARG A 35 -5.71 -7.57 -13.44
CA ARG A 35 -4.39 -7.40 -12.84
C ARG A 35 -3.48 -6.51 -13.70
N GLN A 36 -3.58 -6.59 -15.03
CA GLN A 36 -2.78 -5.74 -15.92
C GLN A 36 -3.17 -4.26 -15.77
N GLN A 37 -4.46 -3.93 -15.75
CA GLN A 37 -4.91 -2.55 -15.56
C GLN A 37 -4.48 -1.98 -14.21
N ILE A 38 -4.62 -2.76 -13.13
CA ILE A 38 -4.15 -2.34 -11.80
C ILE A 38 -2.64 -2.09 -11.79
N TRP A 39 -1.85 -2.87 -12.54
CA TRP A 39 -0.41 -2.63 -12.66
C TRP A 39 -0.07 -1.33 -13.41
N THR A 40 -0.85 -0.98 -14.43
CA THR A 40 -0.75 0.33 -15.11
C THR A 40 -1.03 1.46 -14.13
N LEU A 41 -2.15 1.41 -13.38
CA LEU A 41 -2.48 2.43 -12.38
C LEU A 41 -1.45 2.54 -11.24
N ILE A 42 -0.74 1.45 -10.91
CA ILE A 42 0.39 1.46 -9.97
C ILE A 42 1.58 2.22 -10.55
N LYS A 43 1.88 2.02 -11.84
CA LYS A 43 2.95 2.76 -12.54
C LYS A 43 2.64 4.23 -12.67
N ASP A 44 1.38 4.57 -12.93
CA ASP A 44 0.90 5.94 -13.05
C ASP A 44 0.82 6.66 -11.69
N GLY A 45 0.93 5.92 -10.58
CA GLY A 45 0.97 6.46 -9.23
C GLY A 45 -0.40 6.68 -8.58
N LEU A 46 -1.48 6.28 -9.23
CA LEU A 46 -2.85 6.36 -8.70
C LEU A 46 -3.09 5.33 -7.58
N ILE A 47 -2.33 4.23 -7.59
CA ILE A 47 -2.36 3.18 -6.57
C ILE A 47 -0.97 3.05 -5.94
N ILE A 48 -0.88 3.30 -4.63
CA ILE A 48 0.39 3.37 -3.92
C ILE A 48 0.40 2.39 -2.72
N ARG A 49 1.54 1.70 -2.53
CA ARG A 49 1.79 0.94 -1.31
C ARG A 49 2.16 1.89 -0.17
N LYS A 50 1.34 1.92 0.90
CA LYS A 50 1.70 2.68 2.11
C LYS A 50 2.90 2.05 2.81
N PRO A 51 3.86 2.86 3.31
CA PRO A 51 4.99 2.34 4.05
C PRO A 51 4.52 1.61 5.31
N VAL A 52 5.31 0.61 5.73
CA VAL A 52 5.04 -0.13 6.98
C VAL A 52 5.41 0.76 8.15
N THR A 53 4.45 1.01 9.05
CA THR A 53 4.73 1.67 10.33
C THR A 53 5.76 0.86 11.10
N VAL A 54 6.94 1.46 11.31
CA VAL A 54 7.99 0.92 12.17
C VAL A 54 7.84 1.46 13.59
N HIS A 55 8.00 0.62 14.59
CA HIS A 55 8.00 1.06 15.98
C HIS A 55 9.40 1.55 16.37
N SER A 56 9.49 2.68 17.07
CA SER A 56 10.78 3.23 17.53
C SER A 56 11.43 2.30 18.55
N ARG A 57 12.69 1.90 18.32
CA ARG A 57 13.51 1.13 19.27
C ARG A 57 14.28 2.01 20.26
N ARG A 58 13.92 3.28 20.45
CA ARG A 58 14.66 4.20 21.36
C ARG A 58 14.72 3.68 22.79
N LYS A 59 13.63 3.18 23.37
CA LYS A 59 13.60 2.66 24.75
C LYS A 59 14.41 1.36 24.96
N GLY A 60 14.53 0.50 23.95
CA GLY A 60 15.29 -0.75 24.04
C GLY A 60 16.81 -0.61 23.84
N ARG A 61 17.30 0.57 23.47
CA ARG A 61 18.74 0.83 23.24
C ARG A 61 19.51 1.29 24.49
N HIS A 62 18.81 1.69 25.55
CA HIS A 62 19.41 2.15 26.82
C HIS A 62 19.69 1.03 27.83
N VAL A 63 19.57 -0.25 27.42
CA VAL A 63 19.89 -1.42 28.27
C VAL A 63 21.20 -2.11 27.89
N GLY A 64 22.03 -1.45 27.08
CA GLY A 64 23.45 -1.81 27.02
C GLY A 64 24.12 -1.34 28.31
N ARG A 65 24.55 -2.28 29.17
CA ARG A 65 25.52 -2.00 30.23
C ARG A 65 26.71 -1.27 29.58
N GLY A 66 26.78 0.03 29.79
CA GLY A 66 27.99 0.80 29.49
C GLY A 66 29.13 0.16 30.26
N LYS A 67 30.18 -0.22 29.55
CA LYS A 67 31.51 -0.37 30.15
C LYS A 67 32.06 1.01 30.45
#